data_AF-A0A414ZKI6-F1
#
_entry.id   AF-A0A414ZKI6-F1
#
_cell.length_a   1.000
_cell.length_b   1.000
_cell.length_c   1.000
_cell.angle_alpha   90.00
_cell.angle_beta   90.00
_cell.angle_gamma   90.00
#
_symmetry.space_group_name_H-M   'P 1'
#
loop_
_entity.id
_entity.type
_entity.pdbx_description
1 polymer ?
#
loop_
_entity_poly.entity_id
_entity_poly.type
_entity_poly.pdbx_seq_one_letter_code
_entity_poly.pdbx_strand_id
1 'polypeptide(L)' 'MYENDLTFKVEMTSGGHAIVTGCLQERPDKQNILHFEFDTVQSCLLSVIQDIGSLKVKYGGMEGLHKN' A
#
# COMPACT_ATOMS: atom_id res chain seq x y z
N MET A 1 -19.03 -8.73 -0.14
CA MET A 1 -17.72 -8.52 0.51
C MET A 1 -17.05 -7.43 -0.31
N TYR A 2 -16.62 -6.34 0.32
CA TYR A 2 -15.87 -5.30 -0.41
C TYR A 2 -14.48 -5.87 -0.73
N GLU A 3 -14.12 -5.93 -2.01
CA GLU A 3 -12.74 -6.22 -2.38
C GLU A 3 -11.91 -4.99 -1.99
N ASN A 4 -11.14 -5.14 -0.90
CA ASN A 4 -10.12 -4.15 -0.54
C ASN A 4 -8.99 -4.28 -1.56
N ASP A 5 -8.97 -3.35 -2.51
CA ASP A 5 -8.00 -3.29 -3.59
C ASP A 5 -6.77 -2.51 -3.12
N LEU A 6 -5.85 -3.26 -2.53
CA LEU A 6 -4.47 -2.81 -2.33
C LEU A 6 -3.69 -3.20 -3.59
N THR A 7 -3.22 -2.20 -4.32
CA THR A 7 -2.34 -2.39 -5.47
C THR A 7 -1.06 -1.60 -5.28
N PHE A 8 0.06 -2.17 -5.71
CA PHE A 8 1.34 -1.47 -5.68
C PHE A 8 2.25 -1.98 -6.80
N LYS A 9 3.18 -1.13 -7.21
CA LYS A 9 4.27 -1.45 -8.12
C LYS A 9 5.60 -1.17 -7.44
N VAL A 10 6.59 -1.95 -7.83
CA VAL A 10 7.99 -1.78 -7.42
C VAL A 10 8.81 -1.56 -8.68
N GLU A 11 9.52 -0.44 -8.73
CA GLU A 11 10.40 -0.09 -9.85
C GLU A 11 11.85 -0.08 -9.34
N MET A 12 12.65 -1.04 -9.80
CA MET A 12 14.07 -1.09 -9.48
C MET A 12 14.80 0.05 -10.20
N THR A 13 15.63 0.77 -9.47
CA THR A 13 16.50 1.82 -10.00
C THR A 13 17.97 1.39 -9.90
N SER A 14 18.91 2.30 -10.17
CA SER A 14 20.34 1.98 -10.14
C SER A 14 20.84 1.67 -8.73
N GLY A 15 21.84 0.78 -8.62
CA GLY A 15 22.53 0.54 -7.35
C GLY A 15 21.72 -0.24 -6.31
N GLY A 16 20.69 -0.97 -6.74
CA GLY A 16 19.86 -1.77 -5.83
C GLY A 16 18.83 -0.96 -5.06
N HIS A 17 18.59 0.29 -5.44
CA HIS A 17 17.46 1.08 -4.97
C HIS A 17 16.18 0.67 -5.69
N ALA A 18 15.03 0.92 -5.06
CA ALA A 18 13.72 0.71 -5.66
C ALA A 18 12.74 1.77 -5.19
N ILE A 19 11.85 2.17 -6.08
CA ILE A 19 10.71 3.05 -5.77
C ILE A 19 9.48 2.17 -5.64
N VAL A 20 8.74 2.33 -4.54
CA VAL A 20 7.46 1.66 -4.35
C VAL A 20 6.36 2.70 -4.40
N THR A 21 5.37 2.46 -5.25
CA THR A 21 4.16 3.28 -5.32
C THR A 21 2.94 2.38 -5.26
N GLY A 22 1.87 2.86 -4.65
CA GLY A 22 0.65 2.08 -4.57
C GLY A 22 -0.54 2.90 -4.14
N CYS A 23 -1.69 2.23 -4.17
CA CYS A 23 -2.93 2.76 -3.65
C CYS A 23 -3.71 1.69 -2.89
N LEU A 24 -4.47 2.17 -1.91
CA LEU A 24 -5.44 1.39 -1.16
C LEU A 24 -6.81 2.06 -1.29
N GLN A 25 -7.79 1.32 -1.78
CA GLN A 25 -9.19 1.72 -1.75
C GLN A 25 -10.01 0.66 -1.03
N GLU A 26 -10.66 1.09 0.05
CA GLU A 26 -11.46 0.19 0.88
C GLU A 26 -12.94 0.19 0.46
N ARG A 27 -13.40 1.31 -0.11
CA ARG A 27 -14.78 1.48 -0.56
C ARG A 27 -14.79 1.92 -2.02
N PRO A 28 -15.01 1.00 -2.96
CA PRO A 28 -15.11 1.34 -4.39
C PRO A 28 -16.21 2.36 -4.70
N ASP A 29 -17.26 2.41 -3.88
CA ASP A 29 -18.37 3.36 -3.98
C ASP A 29 -18.04 4.78 -3.49
N LYS A 30 -16.86 4.98 -2.89
CA LYS A 30 -16.40 6.25 -2.33
C LYS A 30 -15.05 6.64 -2.91
N GLN A 31 -14.76 7.95 -2.87
CA GLN A 31 -13.45 8.49 -3.25
C GLN A 31 -12.51 8.49 -2.04
N ASN A 32 -12.29 7.33 -1.41
CA ASN A 32 -11.43 7.16 -0.23
C ASN A 32 -10.11 6.47 -0.58
N ILE A 33 -9.44 6.92 -1.64
CA ILE A 33 -8.21 6.32 -2.13
C ILE A 33 -7.03 6.92 -1.36
N LEU A 34 -6.25 6.06 -0.69
CA LEU A 34 -4.97 6.41 -0.11
C LEU A 34 -3.87 6.08 -1.12
N HIS A 35 -3.12 7.10 -1.56
CA HIS A 35 -1.92 6.92 -2.38
C HIS A 35 -0.67 6.97 -1.49
N PHE A 36 0.31 6.13 -1.79
CA PHE A 36 1.62 6.14 -1.13
C PHE A 36 2.76 5.97 -2.13
N GLU A 37 3.89 6.60 -1.81
CA GLU A 37 5.14 6.51 -2.55
C GLU A 37 6.31 6.58 -1.56
N PHE A 38 7.32 5.73 -1.72
CA PHE A 38 8.56 5.81 -0.95
C PHE A 38 9.71 5.05 -1.62
N ASP A 39 10.93 5.46 -1.28
CA ASP A 39 12.16 4.78 -1.67
C ASP A 39 12.51 3.62 -0.73
N THR A 40 13.10 2.58 -1.29
CA THR A 40 13.67 1.46 -0.54
C THR A 40 14.91 0.91 -1.25
N VAL A 41 15.49 -0.14 -0.67
CA VAL A 41 16.64 -0.87 -1.22
C VAL A 41 16.33 -2.35 -1.31
N GLN A 42 17.05 -3.05 -2.17
CA GLN A 42 16.83 -4.46 -2.50
C GLN A 42 16.79 -5.37 -1.26
N SER A 43 17.66 -5.10 -0.27
CA SER A 43 17.71 -5.86 0.99
C SER A 43 16.45 -5.73 1.84
N CYS A 44 15.67 -4.66 1.66
CA CYS A 44 14.45 -4.36 2.40
C CYS A 44 13.16 -4.75 1.64
N LEU A 45 13.25 -5.15 0.37
CA LEU A 45 12.05 -5.39 -0.45
C LEU A 45 11.09 -6.42 0.15
N LEU A 46 11.61 -7.51 0.73
CA LEU A 46 10.77 -8.52 1.34
C LEU A 46 10.00 -7.98 2.55
N SER A 47 10.66 -7.23 3.43
CA SER A 47 9.99 -6.64 4.59
C SER A 47 8.99 -5.58 4.17
N VAL A 48 9.33 -4.76 3.18
CA VAL A 48 8.43 -3.76 2.61
C VAL A 48 7.14 -4.39 2.07
N ILE A 49 7.23 -5.48 1.30
CA ILE A 49 6.06 -6.19 0.78
C ILE A 49 5.20 -6.75 1.92
N GLN A 50 5.83 -7.30 2.96
CA GLN A 50 5.13 -7.81 4.14
C GLN A 50 4.42 -6.69 4.92
N ASP A 51 5.09 -5.55 5.12
CA ASP A 51 4.55 -4.39 5.80
C ASP A 51 3.37 -3.78 5.02
N ILE A 52 3.48 -3.67 3.69
CA ILE A 52 2.36 -3.27 2.81
C ILE A 52 1.19 -4.24 2.96
N GLY A 53 1.43 -5.55 2.97
CA GLY A 53 0.39 -6.55 3.22
C GLY A 53 -0.30 -6.37 4.57
N SER A 54 0.45 -5.94 5.60
CA SER A 54 -0.10 -5.67 6.93
C SER A 54 -1.07 -4.48 6.96
N LEU A 55 -0.98 -3.53 6.01
CA LEU A 55 -1.90 -2.40 5.92
C LEU A 55 -3.34 -2.87 5.71
N LYS A 56 -3.55 -3.90 4.89
CA LYS A 56 -4.87 -4.50 4.69
C LYS A 56 -5.42 -5.12 5.97
N VAL A 57 -4.56 -5.71 6.81
CA VAL A 57 -4.96 -6.30 8.09
C VAL A 57 -5.29 -5.22 9.12
N LYS A 58 -4.47 -4.16 9.17
CA LYS A 58 -4.58 -3.10 10.17
C LYS A 58 -5.72 -2.12 9.88
N TYR A 59 -5.88 -1.74 8.62
CA TYR A 59 -6.82 -0.71 8.18
C TYR A 59 -8.00 -1.25 7.39
N GLY A 60 -7.97 -2.52 6.96
CA GLY A 60 -9.12 -3.15 6.32
C GLY A 60 -10.29 -3.33 7.29
N GLY A 61 -11.50 -3.04 6.83
CA GLY A 61 -12.73 -3.02 7.63
C GLY A 61 -12.97 -1.69 8.36
N MET A 62 -12.14 -0.67 8.19
CA MET A 62 -12.32 0.67 8.79
C MET A 62 -13.15 1.63 7.91
N GLU A 63 -13.57 1.18 6.73
CA GLU A 63 -14.35 1.92 5.74
C GLU A 63 -13.73 3.26 5.28
N GLY A 64 -12.42 3.45 5.46
CA GLY A 64 -11.74 4.73 5.25
C GLY A 64 -12.22 5.86 6.19
N LEU A 65 -12.80 5.53 7.35
CA LEU A 65 -13.28 6.52 8.32
C LEU A 65 -12.16 6.95 9.28
N HIS A 66 -11.88 8.25 9.36
CA HIS A 66 -11.21 8.83 10.53
C HIS A 66 -12.22 8.83 11.68
N LYS A 67 -12.02 7.99 12.70
CA LYS A 67 -12.69 8.20 13.99
C LYS A 67 -12.01 9.40 14.66
N ASN A 68 -12.70 10.54 14.66
CA ASN A 68 -12.37 11.69 15.51
C ASN A 68 -12.45 11.31 17.00
#